data_AF-A0A353DFU8-F1
#
_entry.id   AF-A0A353DFU8-F1
#
_cell.length_a   1.000
_cell.length_b   1.000
_cell.length_c   1.000
_cell.angle_alpha   90.00
_cell.angle_beta   90.00
_cell.angle_gamma   90.00
#
_symmetry.space_group_name_H-M   'P 1'
#
loop_
_entity.id
_entity.type
_entity.pdbx_description
1 polymer ?
#
loop_
_entity_poly.entity_id
_entity_poly.type
_entity_poly.pdbx_seq_one_letter_code
_entity_poly.pdbx_strand_id
1 'polypeptide(L)'
;MTFDSIVFGEKDPGQWLSGSNSFARTEGFGGPQEKEANAKAVRIAIVYHQNGRIEAYRDGQLYGKSYRKGSIHKYQAGRSQVVLGLRHGVNPGGGRMLTGKVFEARLYDRALTMEEVAAAASGSMVEIVTAKMIDDSLSDSQGAAATKLKYKIARISKELAGIDRELAARKAAMSGTGDPVYRFAHALLNSKELIYVH
;
A
#
# COMPACT_ATOMS: atom_id res chain seq x y z
N MET A 1 -15.80 25.73 9.17
CA MET A 1 -16.04 24.50 8.38
C MET A 1 -14.71 23.78 8.26
N THR A 2 -14.65 22.47 8.47
CA THR A 2 -13.42 21.70 8.28
C THR A 2 -13.53 20.90 7.00
N PHE A 3 -12.48 20.87 6.18
CA PHE A 3 -12.42 20.12 4.94
C PHE A 3 -10.98 19.73 4.61
N ASP A 4 -10.85 18.77 3.71
CA ASP A 4 -9.67 18.41 2.95
C ASP A 4 -10.07 18.34 1.47
N SER A 5 -9.16 18.70 0.56
CA SER A 5 -9.47 18.89 -0.86
C SER A 5 -8.22 18.74 -1.72
N ILE A 6 -8.43 18.47 -3.01
CA ILE A 6 -7.38 18.58 -4.03
C ILE A 6 -7.51 19.96 -4.65
N VAL A 7 -6.50 20.80 -4.48
CA VAL A 7 -6.50 22.19 -4.96
C VAL A 7 -5.29 22.47 -5.85
N PHE A 8 -5.43 23.45 -6.73
CA PHE A 8 -4.41 23.84 -7.70
C PHE A 8 -4.05 25.32 -7.51
N GLY A 9 -2.77 25.63 -7.33
CA GLY A 9 -2.27 27.01 -7.30
C GLY A 9 -2.70 27.86 -6.10
N GLU A 10 -3.31 27.29 -5.06
CA GLU A 10 -3.87 28.07 -3.94
C GLU A 10 -2.79 28.65 -3.00
N LYS A 11 -1.68 27.93 -2.79
CA LYS A 11 -0.54 28.37 -1.97
C LYS A 11 0.68 28.67 -2.84
N ASP A 12 1.08 27.68 -3.63
CA ASP A 12 2.23 27.76 -4.54
C ASP A 12 1.70 27.77 -5.99
N PRO A 13 1.93 28.84 -6.78
CA PRO A 13 1.39 28.96 -8.12
C PRO A 13 1.76 27.76 -9.02
N GLY A 14 0.74 27.21 -9.67
CA GLY A 14 0.92 26.09 -10.60
C GLY A 14 1.17 24.73 -9.93
N GLN A 15 1.04 24.59 -8.60
CA GLN A 15 1.25 23.30 -7.92
C GLN A 15 -0.05 22.70 -7.39
N TRP A 16 -0.10 21.38 -7.36
CA TRP A 16 -1.17 20.62 -6.70
C TRP A 16 -0.94 20.55 -5.20
N LEU A 17 -2.00 20.61 -4.40
CA LEU A 17 -1.94 20.70 -2.95
C LEU A 17 -3.07 19.90 -2.29
N SER A 18 -2.80 19.42 -1.07
CA SER A 18 -3.83 18.97 -0.14
C SER A 18 -4.37 20.19 0.61
N GLY A 19 -5.44 20.78 0.08
CA GLY A 19 -6.07 22.00 0.62
C GLY A 19 -6.90 21.66 1.86
N SER A 20 -6.80 22.48 2.92
CA SER A 20 -7.51 22.30 4.18
C SER A 20 -7.96 23.65 4.74
N ASN A 21 -8.94 23.63 5.65
CA ASN A 21 -9.47 24.85 6.26
C ASN A 21 -8.35 25.72 6.87
N SER A 22 -8.25 26.98 6.42
CA SER A 22 -7.20 27.93 6.83
C SER A 22 -5.78 27.39 6.69
N PHE A 23 -5.54 26.43 5.78
CA PHE A 23 -4.28 25.72 5.61
C PHE A 23 -3.77 24.98 6.87
N ALA A 24 -4.68 24.66 7.80
CA ALA A 24 -4.33 24.05 9.08
C ALA A 24 -3.55 22.73 8.93
N ARG A 25 -3.81 21.96 7.88
CA ARG A 25 -3.12 20.71 7.51
C ARG A 25 -2.44 20.76 6.15
N THR A 26 -2.35 21.95 5.53
CA THR A 26 -1.78 22.11 4.19
C THR A 26 -0.33 22.55 4.26
N GLU A 27 0.54 21.78 3.62
CA GLU A 27 1.91 22.14 3.30
C GLU A 27 2.17 21.88 1.81
N GLY A 28 3.14 22.59 1.23
CA GLY A 28 3.54 22.38 -0.15
C GLY A 28 4.27 21.05 -0.31
N PHE A 29 3.86 20.24 -1.29
CA PHE A 29 4.58 19.02 -1.65
C PHE A 29 5.91 19.34 -2.36
N GLY A 30 6.13 20.57 -2.84
CA GLY A 30 7.34 20.93 -3.59
C GLY A 30 7.47 20.18 -4.92
N GLY A 31 6.34 19.72 -5.50
CA GLY A 31 6.31 19.07 -6.80
C GLY A 31 6.49 20.06 -7.96
N PRO A 32 6.71 19.58 -9.19
CA PRO A 32 6.83 20.43 -10.36
C PRO A 32 5.53 21.22 -10.60
N GLN A 33 5.64 22.38 -11.23
CA GLN A 33 4.47 23.10 -11.71
C GLN A 33 3.73 22.29 -12.79
N GLU A 34 2.41 22.21 -12.68
CA GLU A 34 1.54 21.61 -13.66
C GLU A 34 1.47 22.48 -14.92
N LYS A 35 1.66 21.84 -16.07
CA LYS A 35 1.67 22.50 -17.38
C LYS A 35 0.79 21.80 -18.40
N GLU A 36 0.27 20.62 -18.08
CA GLU A 36 -0.38 19.72 -19.03
C GLU A 36 -1.87 19.55 -18.76
N ALA A 37 -2.35 19.87 -17.55
CA ALA A 37 -3.76 19.71 -17.15
C ALA A 37 -4.77 20.56 -17.95
N ASN A 38 -4.31 21.54 -18.72
CA ASN A 38 -5.13 22.32 -19.66
C ASN A 38 -5.25 21.66 -21.05
N ALA A 39 -4.33 20.76 -21.40
CA ALA A 39 -4.23 20.13 -22.72
C ALA A 39 -4.69 18.66 -22.70
N LYS A 40 -4.45 17.96 -21.59
CA LYS A 40 -4.86 16.56 -21.41
C LYS A 40 -5.37 16.29 -20.01
N ALA A 41 -6.09 15.19 -19.86
CA ALA A 41 -6.46 14.69 -18.54
C ALA A 41 -5.19 14.28 -17.77
N VAL A 42 -5.08 14.75 -16.53
CA VAL A 42 -4.08 14.30 -15.55
C VAL A 42 -4.81 13.67 -14.38
N ARG A 43 -4.21 12.68 -13.73
CA ARG A 43 -4.76 12.05 -12.53
C ARG A 43 -3.98 12.48 -11.31
N ILE A 44 -4.69 13.10 -10.37
CA ILE A 44 -4.14 13.51 -9.08
C ILE A 44 -4.76 12.65 -7.99
N ALA A 45 -3.91 12.06 -7.15
CA ALA A 45 -4.33 11.34 -5.95
C ALA A 45 -3.64 11.93 -4.72
N ILE A 46 -4.37 12.05 -3.63
CA ILE A 46 -3.81 12.42 -2.32
C ILE A 46 -4.12 11.31 -1.34
N VAL A 47 -3.09 10.79 -0.68
CA VAL A 47 -3.16 9.67 0.25
C VAL A 47 -2.91 10.19 1.67
N TYR A 48 -3.88 9.94 2.56
CA TYR A 48 -3.79 10.29 3.98
C TYR A 48 -3.55 9.02 4.79
N HIS A 49 -2.36 8.90 5.37
CA HIS A 49 -1.99 7.75 6.21
C HIS A 49 -2.47 7.94 7.63
N GLN A 50 -2.77 6.84 8.34
CA GLN A 50 -3.23 6.84 9.75
C GLN A 50 -2.25 7.50 10.74
N ASN A 51 -0.98 7.62 10.36
CA ASN A 51 0.04 8.28 11.15
C ASN A 51 0.12 9.81 10.89
N GLY A 52 -0.74 10.35 10.02
CA GLY A 52 -0.79 11.77 9.66
C GLY A 52 0.13 12.16 8.50
N ARG A 53 0.82 11.20 7.87
CA ARG A 53 1.57 11.45 6.63
C ARG A 53 0.60 11.68 5.48
N ILE A 54 0.86 12.70 4.68
CA ILE A 54 0.12 13.06 3.47
C ILE A 54 1.08 12.98 2.29
N GLU A 55 0.66 12.25 1.26
CA GLU A 55 1.38 12.07 0.00
C GLU A 55 0.48 12.45 -1.16
N ALA A 56 1.06 13.03 -2.21
CA ALA A 56 0.36 13.30 -3.45
C ALA A 56 1.02 12.54 -4.60
N TYR A 57 0.24 12.22 -5.62
CA TYR A 57 0.69 11.54 -6.81
C TYR A 57 0.11 12.22 -8.05
N ARG A 58 0.92 12.31 -9.10
CA ARG A 58 0.54 12.74 -10.45
C ARG A 58 0.75 11.57 -11.40
N ASP A 59 -0.31 11.17 -12.09
CA ASP A 59 -0.30 10.07 -13.06
C ASP A 59 0.37 8.79 -12.52
N GLY A 60 0.09 8.47 -11.25
CA GLY A 60 0.60 7.28 -10.56
C GLY A 60 1.99 7.44 -9.93
N GLN A 61 2.70 8.54 -10.16
CA GLN A 61 4.03 8.80 -9.61
C GLN A 61 3.99 9.79 -8.44
N LEU A 62 4.89 9.63 -7.47
CA LEU A 62 4.97 10.53 -6.32
C LEU A 62 5.19 11.98 -6.76
N TYR A 63 4.34 12.87 -6.28
CA TYR A 63 4.38 14.30 -6.57
C TYR A 63 5.10 15.05 -5.44
N GLY A 64 6.41 15.27 -5.62
CA GLY A 64 7.24 15.95 -4.65
C GLY A 64 7.51 15.12 -3.38
N LYS A 65 7.51 15.76 -2.22
CA LYS A 65 7.77 15.14 -0.91
C LYS A 65 6.48 14.90 -0.13
N SER A 66 6.45 13.82 0.66
CA SER A 66 5.44 13.65 1.71
C SER A 66 5.64 14.66 2.85
N TYR A 67 4.59 14.95 3.61
CA TYR A 67 4.71 15.74 4.84
C TYR A 67 3.74 15.28 5.92
N ARG A 68 3.90 15.82 7.13
CA ARG A 68 2.98 15.65 8.25
C ARG A 68 2.65 17.02 8.81
N LYS A 69 1.37 17.37 8.79
CA LYS A 69 0.92 18.65 9.35
C LYS A 69 -0.43 18.50 10.04
N GLY A 70 -0.44 18.76 11.33
CA GLY A 70 -1.62 18.55 12.19
C GLY A 70 -1.99 17.08 12.36
N SER A 71 -3.15 16.83 12.95
CA SER A 71 -3.72 15.50 13.13
C SER A 71 -4.70 15.17 12.01
N ILE A 72 -4.89 13.87 11.74
CA ILE A 72 -5.93 13.40 10.81
C ILE A 72 -7.30 13.87 11.29
N HIS A 73 -8.08 14.41 10.36
CA HIS A 73 -9.46 14.75 10.63
C HIS A 73 -10.36 13.54 10.35
N LYS A 74 -11.26 13.24 11.28
CA LYS A 74 -12.27 12.18 11.11
C LYS A 74 -13.57 12.80 10.63
N TYR A 75 -14.01 12.41 9.45
CA TYR A 75 -15.30 12.79 8.88
C TYR A 75 -16.39 11.84 9.38
N GLN A 76 -17.39 12.37 10.10
CA GLN A 76 -18.47 11.56 10.65
C GLN A 76 -19.44 11.11 9.55
N ALA A 77 -19.85 9.84 9.61
CA ALA A 77 -20.88 9.29 8.74
C ALA A 77 -22.20 10.07 8.87
N GLY A 78 -22.87 10.32 7.74
CA GLY A 78 -24.12 11.09 7.70
C GLY A 78 -23.99 12.59 8.00
N ARG A 79 -22.77 13.09 8.30
CA ARG A 79 -22.51 14.50 8.64
C ARG A 79 -21.44 15.15 7.77
N SER A 80 -21.03 14.45 6.72
CA SER A 80 -19.96 14.86 5.81
C SER A 80 -20.44 14.75 4.37
N GLN A 81 -19.93 15.62 3.51
CA GLN A 81 -20.27 15.64 2.09
C GLN A 81 -19.01 15.62 1.25
N VAL A 82 -19.07 14.90 0.13
CA VAL A 82 -18.07 14.97 -0.94
C VAL A 82 -18.62 15.91 -2.01
N VAL A 83 -17.81 16.85 -2.44
CA VAL A 83 -18.22 17.84 -3.45
C VAL A 83 -17.20 17.87 -4.57
N LEU A 84 -17.69 17.88 -5.80
CA LEU A 84 -16.90 17.98 -7.02
C LEU A 84 -17.24 19.29 -7.72
N GLY A 85 -16.22 20.07 -8.10
CA GLY A 85 -16.41 21.31 -8.84
C GLY A 85 -16.95 22.51 -8.04
N LEU A 86 -17.20 22.36 -6.74
CA LEU A 86 -17.46 23.48 -5.81
C LEU A 86 -16.39 23.50 -4.72
N ARG A 87 -16.04 24.70 -4.25
CA ARG A 87 -15.11 24.86 -3.13
C ARG A 87 -15.69 24.36 -1.79
N HIS A 88 -16.97 24.63 -1.50
CA HIS A 88 -17.70 24.14 -0.32
C HIS A 88 -19.20 24.46 -0.42
N GLY A 89 -20.05 23.71 0.31
CA GLY A 89 -21.49 23.96 0.42
C GLY A 89 -22.33 23.28 -0.68
N VAL A 90 -23.59 23.71 -0.84
CA VAL A 90 -24.57 23.13 -1.77
C VAL A 90 -25.00 24.07 -2.90
N ASN A 91 -24.62 25.36 -2.83
CA ASN A 91 -25.06 26.37 -3.78
C ASN A 91 -23.92 26.80 -4.71
N PRO A 92 -24.08 26.75 -6.05
CA PRO A 92 -23.12 27.31 -7.00
C PRO A 92 -23.15 28.85 -6.96
N GLY A 93 -21.99 29.50 -7.08
CA GLY A 93 -21.89 30.96 -7.22
C GLY A 93 -20.60 31.61 -6.67
N GLY A 94 -20.28 32.81 -7.15
CA GLY A 94 -19.24 33.69 -6.60
C GLY A 94 -17.78 33.28 -6.88
N GLY A 95 -17.48 32.74 -8.07
CA GLY A 95 -16.11 32.32 -8.42
C GLY A 95 -15.61 31.08 -7.66
N ARG A 96 -16.52 30.35 -7.01
CA ARG A 96 -16.21 29.16 -6.18
C ARG A 96 -16.26 27.85 -6.94
N MET A 97 -16.35 27.92 -8.27
CA MET A 97 -16.55 26.76 -9.15
C MET A 97 -15.26 26.42 -9.87
N LEU A 98 -15.04 25.12 -10.06
CA LEU A 98 -13.98 24.65 -10.94
C LEU A 98 -14.34 24.99 -12.40
N THR A 99 -13.45 25.71 -13.08
CA THR A 99 -13.48 25.82 -14.54
C THR A 99 -12.63 24.69 -15.12
N GLY A 100 -13.25 23.57 -15.47
CA GLY A 100 -12.56 22.40 -15.99
C GLY A 100 -13.46 21.19 -16.18
N LYS A 101 -12.87 20.05 -16.53
CA LYS A 101 -13.57 18.77 -16.68
C LYS A 101 -13.05 17.78 -15.64
N VAL A 102 -13.95 17.15 -14.91
CA VAL A 102 -13.63 16.00 -14.05
C VAL A 102 -14.07 14.75 -14.81
N PHE A 103 -13.12 13.93 -15.23
CA PHE A 103 -13.39 12.69 -15.97
C PHE A 103 -13.75 11.55 -15.01
N GLU A 104 -13.10 11.50 -13.85
CA GLU A 104 -13.29 10.46 -12.85
C GLU A 104 -12.94 11.00 -11.46
N ALA A 105 -13.70 10.58 -10.45
CA ALA A 105 -13.41 10.85 -9.04
C ALA A 105 -13.59 9.55 -8.24
N ARG A 106 -12.59 9.22 -7.42
CA ARG A 106 -12.63 8.06 -6.52
C ARG A 106 -12.30 8.49 -5.10
N LEU A 107 -12.96 7.87 -4.13
CA LEU A 107 -12.68 8.03 -2.70
C LEU A 107 -12.54 6.64 -2.09
N TYR A 108 -11.47 6.45 -1.33
CA TYR A 108 -11.18 5.22 -0.61
C TYR A 108 -11.22 5.50 0.89
N ASP A 109 -11.68 4.53 1.67
CA ASP A 109 -11.75 4.59 3.14
C ASP A 109 -10.42 4.19 3.82
N ARG A 110 -9.38 3.95 3.01
CA ARG A 110 -8.03 3.58 3.44
C ARG A 110 -6.97 4.32 2.63
N ALA A 111 -5.76 4.37 3.18
CA ALA A 111 -4.59 4.80 2.44
C ALA A 111 -4.23 3.74 1.37
N LEU A 112 -4.05 4.17 0.13
CA LEU A 112 -3.55 3.31 -0.95
C LEU A 112 -2.02 3.20 -0.88
N THR A 113 -1.48 2.07 -1.34
CA THR A 113 -0.03 1.93 -1.58
C THR A 113 0.39 2.64 -2.87
N MET A 114 1.70 2.81 -3.07
CA MET A 114 2.24 3.40 -4.30
C MET A 114 1.81 2.60 -5.54
N GLU A 115 1.84 1.27 -5.46
CA GLU A 115 1.47 0.36 -6.53
C GLU A 115 -0.02 0.47 -6.85
N GLU A 116 -0.87 0.58 -5.82
CA GLU A 116 -2.30 0.77 -5.99
C GLU A 116 -2.64 2.12 -6.63
N VAL A 117 -1.91 3.19 -6.28
CA VAL A 117 -2.07 4.50 -6.92
C VAL A 117 -1.60 4.46 -8.38
N ALA A 118 -0.48 3.79 -8.66
CA ALA A 118 0.02 3.61 -10.01
C ALA A 118 -0.97 2.81 -10.88
N ALA A 119 -1.51 1.72 -10.36
CA ALA A 119 -2.56 0.93 -11.03
C ALA A 119 -3.84 1.75 -11.22
N ALA A 120 -4.23 2.55 -10.23
CA ALA A 120 -5.37 3.45 -10.37
C ALA A 120 -5.17 4.53 -11.44
N ALA A 121 -3.92 4.83 -11.84
CA ALA A 121 -3.60 5.82 -12.86
C ALA A 121 -3.41 5.28 -14.27
N SER A 122 -3.07 3.99 -14.43
CA SER A 122 -2.69 3.41 -15.73
C SER A 122 -3.85 3.12 -16.70
N GLY A 123 -5.07 3.61 -16.45
CA GLY A 123 -6.21 3.55 -17.38
C GLY A 123 -6.80 2.15 -17.62
N SER A 124 -6.03 1.09 -17.33
CA SER A 124 -6.54 -0.27 -17.21
C SER A 124 -7.03 -0.45 -15.78
N MET A 125 -8.34 -0.52 -15.60
CA MET A 125 -8.90 -1.24 -14.46
C MET A 125 -8.31 -2.66 -14.48
N VAL A 126 -7.22 -2.89 -13.76
CA VAL A 126 -7.16 -4.12 -12.99
C VAL A 126 -8.19 -3.83 -11.91
N GLU A 127 -9.41 -4.36 -12.06
CA GLU A 127 -10.34 -4.38 -10.94
C GLU A 127 -9.54 -4.76 -9.71
N ILE A 128 -9.58 -3.92 -8.67
CA ILE A 128 -8.95 -4.30 -7.40
C ILE A 128 -9.83 -5.42 -6.86
N VAL A 129 -9.53 -6.64 -7.32
CA VAL A 129 -10.20 -7.86 -6.92
C VAL A 129 -9.77 -8.11 -5.48
N THR A 130 -10.59 -7.64 -4.54
CA THR A 130 -10.38 -7.92 -3.13
C THR A 130 -10.74 -9.38 -2.84
N ALA A 131 -10.13 -9.97 -1.80
CA ALA A 131 -10.49 -11.33 -1.39
C ALA A 131 -12.00 -11.48 -1.11
N LYS A 132 -12.65 -10.42 -0.62
CA LYS A 132 -14.09 -10.36 -0.42
C LYS A 132 -14.88 -10.39 -1.73
N MET A 133 -14.44 -9.67 -2.76
CA MET A 133 -15.10 -9.69 -4.08
C MET A 133 -14.97 -11.05 -4.77
N ILE A 134 -13.85 -11.75 -4.55
CA ILE A 134 -13.72 -13.14 -4.98
C ILE A 134 -14.74 -13.98 -4.23
N ASP A 135 -14.73 -13.94 -2.90
CA ASP A 135 -15.63 -14.78 -2.08
C ASP A 135 -17.11 -14.52 -2.39
N ASP A 136 -17.51 -13.26 -2.65
CA ASP A 136 -18.89 -12.89 -2.99
C ASP A 136 -19.30 -13.28 -4.43
N SER A 137 -18.36 -13.59 -5.32
CA SER A 137 -18.62 -13.97 -6.73
C SER A 137 -18.61 -15.49 -7.00
N LEU A 138 -18.22 -16.29 -6.00
CA LEU A 138 -18.20 -17.75 -6.13
C LEU A 138 -19.62 -18.32 -6.05
N SER A 139 -19.94 -19.28 -6.92
CA SER A 139 -21.11 -20.14 -6.70
C SER A 139 -20.91 -21.06 -5.50
N ASP A 140 -21.99 -21.63 -4.94
CA ASP A 140 -21.90 -22.51 -3.76
C ASP A 140 -20.88 -23.66 -3.92
N SER A 141 -20.80 -24.23 -5.12
CA SER A 141 -19.84 -25.31 -5.43
C SER A 141 -18.40 -24.80 -5.49
N GLN A 142 -18.18 -23.61 -6.03
CA GLN A 142 -16.88 -22.97 -6.10
C GLN A 142 -16.41 -22.48 -4.72
N GLY A 143 -17.32 -21.94 -3.89
CA GLY A 143 -17.06 -21.52 -2.52
C GLY A 143 -16.64 -22.71 -1.63
N ALA A 144 -17.33 -23.85 -1.76
CA ALA A 144 -16.97 -25.08 -1.06
C ALA A 144 -15.58 -25.59 -1.48
N ALA A 145 -15.28 -25.59 -2.79
CA ALA A 145 -13.97 -25.98 -3.31
C ALA A 145 -12.84 -25.04 -2.83
N ALA A 146 -13.06 -23.72 -2.89
CA ALA A 146 -12.13 -22.70 -2.43
C ALA A 146 -11.84 -22.86 -0.93
N THR A 147 -12.88 -23.10 -0.13
CA THR A 147 -12.75 -23.37 1.32
C THR A 147 -11.91 -24.62 1.57
N LYS A 148 -12.18 -25.72 0.86
CA LYS A 148 -11.40 -26.96 0.97
C LYS A 148 -9.93 -26.76 0.59
N LEU A 149 -9.64 -25.96 -0.42
CA LEU A 149 -8.28 -25.61 -0.83
C LEU A 149 -7.59 -24.71 0.20
N LYS A 150 -8.27 -23.69 0.73
CA LYS A 150 -7.77 -22.82 1.81
C LYS A 150 -7.38 -23.67 3.04
N TYR A 151 -8.22 -24.62 3.44
CA TYR A 151 -7.88 -25.56 4.52
C TYR A 151 -6.67 -26.46 4.20
N LYS A 152 -6.58 -26.99 2.98
CA LYS A 152 -5.42 -27.78 2.56
C LYS A 152 -4.12 -26.97 2.58
N ILE A 153 -4.15 -25.74 2.07
CA ILE A 153 -2.99 -24.83 2.10
C ILE A 153 -2.58 -24.57 3.55
N ALA A 154 -3.52 -24.19 4.43
CA ALA A 154 -3.21 -23.93 5.83
C ALA A 154 -2.60 -25.15 6.53
N ARG A 155 -3.12 -26.36 6.28
CA ARG A 155 -2.55 -27.60 6.81
C ARG A 155 -1.13 -27.84 6.30
N ILE A 156 -0.93 -27.77 4.98
CA ILE A 156 0.38 -28.03 4.36
C ILE A 156 1.41 -26.98 4.81
N SER A 157 1.04 -25.69 4.88
CA SER A 157 1.91 -24.65 5.39
C SER A 157 2.31 -24.88 6.85
N LYS A 158 1.39 -25.40 7.69
CA LYS A 158 1.70 -25.77 9.07
C LYS A 158 2.65 -26.97 9.14
N GLU A 159 2.45 -27.98 8.29
CA GLU A 159 3.35 -29.13 8.18
C GLU A 159 4.75 -28.70 7.73
N LEU A 160 4.84 -27.85 6.71
CA LEU A 160 6.10 -27.29 6.22
C LEU A 160 6.85 -26.54 7.32
N ALA A 161 6.15 -25.67 8.05
CA ALA A 161 6.73 -24.93 9.17
C ALA A 161 7.14 -25.84 10.35
N GLY A 162 6.55 -27.03 10.47
CA GLY A 162 6.97 -28.06 11.40
C GLY A 162 8.26 -28.75 10.96
N ILE A 163 8.32 -29.14 9.69
CA ILE A 163 9.50 -29.75 9.06
C ILE A 163 10.68 -28.78 9.10
N ASP A 164 10.48 -27.50 8.78
CA ASP A 164 11.54 -26.48 8.85
C ASP A 164 12.09 -26.32 10.26
N ARG A 165 11.22 -26.36 11.28
CA ARG A 165 11.63 -26.35 12.68
C ARG A 165 12.41 -27.60 13.07
N GLU A 166 11.98 -28.77 12.61
CA GLU A 166 12.69 -30.02 12.85
C GLU A 166 14.07 -30.04 12.16
N LEU A 167 14.15 -29.58 10.91
CA LEU A 167 15.40 -29.44 10.18
C LEU A 167 16.34 -28.44 10.85
N ALA A 168 15.82 -27.30 11.31
CA ALA A 168 16.59 -26.32 12.06
C ALA A 168 17.12 -26.90 13.38
N ALA A 169 16.28 -27.63 14.13
CA ALA A 169 16.68 -28.29 15.38
C ALA A 169 17.73 -29.39 15.14
N ARG A 170 17.58 -30.21 14.10
CA ARG A 170 18.57 -31.23 13.71
C ARG A 170 19.89 -30.61 13.29
N LYS A 171 19.87 -29.54 12.49
CA LYS A 171 21.09 -28.78 12.13
C LYS A 171 21.76 -28.18 13.36
N ALA A 172 20.99 -27.59 14.27
CA ALA A 172 21.49 -27.03 15.52
C ALA A 172 22.13 -28.11 16.41
N ALA A 173 21.50 -29.27 16.54
CA ALA A 173 22.04 -30.42 17.27
C ALA A 173 23.34 -30.94 16.62
N MET A 174 23.39 -31.07 15.30
CA MET A 174 24.61 -31.44 14.56
C MET A 174 25.73 -30.41 14.71
N SER A 175 25.42 -29.13 14.88
CA SER A 175 26.42 -28.08 15.10
C SER A 175 26.85 -27.93 16.57
N GLY A 176 26.02 -28.34 17.54
CA GLY A 176 26.24 -28.13 18.97
C GLY A 176 26.77 -29.35 19.73
N THR A 177 26.42 -30.57 19.30
CA THR A 177 27.09 -31.78 19.75
C THR A 177 28.07 -32.17 18.66
N GLY A 178 29.38 -32.20 18.95
CA GLY A 178 30.37 -32.76 18.05
C GLY A 178 29.88 -34.12 17.58
N ASP A 179 29.35 -34.16 16.35
CA ASP A 179 28.60 -35.27 15.79
C ASP A 179 29.43 -36.55 15.98
N PRO A 180 28.88 -37.64 16.56
CA PRO A 180 29.64 -38.88 16.74
C PRO A 180 30.24 -39.38 15.42
N VAL A 181 29.56 -39.18 14.29
CA VAL A 181 30.07 -39.49 12.95
C VAL A 181 31.17 -38.53 12.56
N TYR A 182 31.01 -37.22 12.77
CA TYR A 182 32.09 -36.24 12.57
C TYR A 182 33.29 -36.52 13.47
N ARG A 183 33.11 -36.85 14.75
CA ARG A 183 34.17 -37.18 15.70
C ARG A 183 34.84 -38.50 15.35
N PHE A 184 34.09 -39.50 14.90
CA PHE A 184 34.64 -40.77 14.44
C PHE A 184 35.43 -40.57 13.14
N ALA A 185 34.88 -39.85 12.16
CA ALA A 185 35.56 -39.51 10.91
C ALA A 185 36.81 -38.64 11.16
N HIS A 186 36.70 -37.64 12.03
CA HIS A 186 37.81 -36.76 12.39
C HIS A 186 38.88 -37.48 13.22
N ALA A 187 38.51 -38.43 14.09
CA ALA A 187 39.44 -39.28 14.82
C ALA A 187 40.13 -40.31 13.91
N LEU A 188 39.39 -40.89 12.95
CA LEU A 188 39.94 -41.83 11.96
C LEU A 188 40.97 -41.13 11.06
N LEU A 189 40.64 -39.95 10.52
CA LEU A 189 41.50 -39.19 9.61
C LEU A 189 42.75 -38.59 10.30
N ASN A 190 42.70 -38.37 11.61
CA ASN A 190 43.82 -37.82 12.38
C ASN A 190 44.51 -38.85 13.31
N SER A 191 44.18 -40.14 13.15
CA SER A 191 44.84 -41.21 13.90
C SER A 191 46.26 -41.42 13.35
N LYS A 192 47.26 -41.42 14.24
CA LYS A 192 48.68 -41.62 13.89
C LYS A 192 49.01 -43.04 13.41
N GLU A 193 48.08 -43.99 13.58
CA GLU A 193 48.24 -45.39 13.13
C GLU A 193 48.20 -45.53 11.59
N LEU A 194 47.68 -44.52 10.87
CA LEU A 194 47.63 -44.52 9.40
C LEU A 194 48.88 -43.94 8.73
N ILE A 195 49.89 -43.53 9.51
CA ILE A 195 51.16 -42.99 8.99
C ILE A 195 52.19 -44.11 8.70
N TYR A 196 51.91 -45.36 9.08
CA TYR A 196 52.79 -46.52 8.90
C TYR A 196 52.19 -47.63 8.03
N VAL A 197 51.52 -47.27 6.94
CA VAL A 197 51.28 -48.22 5.84
C VAL A 197 51.96 -47.66 4.58
N HIS A 198 53.20 -48.09 4.38
CA HIS A 198 53.92 -48.04 3.11
C HIS A 198 54.02 -49.46 2.58
#